data_AF-A0A482W9Q6-F1
#
_entry.id   AF-A0A482W9Q6-F1
#
_cell.length_a   1.000
_cell.length_b   1.000
_cell.length_c   1.000
_cell.angle_alpha   90.00
_cell.angle_beta   90.00
_cell.angle_gamma   90.00
#
_symmetry.space_group_name_H-M   'P 1'
#
loop_
_entity.id
_entity.type
_entity.pdbx_description
1 polymer ?
#
loop_
_entity_poly.entity_id
_entity_poly.type
_entity_poly.pdbx_seq_one_letter_code
_entity_poly.pdbx_strand_id
1 'polypeptide(L)' 'MRKYPPVALLTRKCVKDYKVPDADVVIENGTSVIIPVLGIHYDEEYYPNPEKFDPDRFSEENKRLRHNYAYLPFGEG' A
#
# COMPACT_ATOMS: atom_id res chain seq x y z
N MET A 1 4.55 -11.59 -6.21
CA MET A 1 5.19 -10.42 -5.57
C MET A 1 4.35 -9.77 -4.47
N ARG A 2 3.10 -10.20 -4.22
CA ARG A 2 2.34 -9.76 -3.03
C ARG A 2 2.89 -10.39 -1.74
N LYS A 3 2.84 -11.73 -1.66
CA LYS A 3 3.21 -12.50 -0.46
C LYS A 3 4.68 -12.30 -0.06
N TYR A 4 5.56 -12.23 -1.04
CA TYR A 4 6.98 -11.95 -0.86
C TYR A 4 7.36 -10.78 -1.77
N PRO A 5 7.14 -9.52 -1.32
CA PRO A 5 7.50 -8.35 -2.11
C PRO A 5 9.03 -8.15 -2.05
N PRO A 6 9.68 -7.76 -3.17
CA PRO A 6 11.10 -7.41 -3.15
C PRO A 6 11.42 -6.24 -2.19
N VAL A 7 10.45 -5.35 -1.98
CA VAL A 7 10.57 -4.19 -1.11
C VAL A 7 9.42 -4.22 -0.09
N ALA A 8 9.76 -4.37 1.19
CA ALA A 8 8.77 -4.47 2.27
C ALA A 8 8.24 -3.11 2.76
N LEU A 9 9.04 -2.05 2.57
CA LEU A 9 8.75 -0.69 3.03
C LEU A 9 9.15 0.30 1.93
N LEU A 10 8.31 1.30 1.66
CA LEU A 10 8.67 2.43 0.81
C LEU A 10 8.85 3.67 1.67
N THR A 11 9.80 4.53 1.31
CA THR A 11 10.00 5.82 1.97
C THR A 11 9.59 6.94 1.03
N ARG A 12 8.90 7.95 1.56
CA ARG A 12 8.61 9.22 0.89
C ARG A 12 9.04 10.36 1.78
N LYS A 13 9.37 11.50 1.19
CA LYS A 13 9.64 12.74 1.91
C LYS A 13 8.58 13.76 1.52
N CYS A 14 7.91 14.33 2.51
CA CYS A 14 6.96 15.40 2.28
C CYS A 14 7.72 16.64 1.76
N VAL A 15 7.30 17.21 0.63
CA VAL A 15 7.96 18.37 0.01
C VAL A 15 7.22 19.70 0.24
N LYS A 16 6.03 19.61 0.86
CA LYS A 16 5.17 20.73 1.26
C LYS A 16 4.18 20.22 2.29
N ASP A 17 3.90 21.00 3.33
CA ASP A 17 2.91 20.67 4.36
C ASP A 17 1.63 20.10 3.74
N TYR A 18 1.22 18.94 4.21
CA TYR A 18 0.12 18.17 3.65
C TYR A 18 -0.88 17.80 4.74
N LYS A 19 -2.10 18.36 4.65
CA LYS A 19 -3.24 17.91 5.45
C LYS A 19 -3.72 16.59 4.89
N VAL A 20 -3.63 15.53 5.68
CA VAL A 20 -4.14 14.22 5.29
C VAL A 20 -5.66 14.32 5.17
N PRO A 21 -6.27 13.94 4.03
CA PRO A 21 -7.72 13.92 3.88
C PRO A 21 -8.38 13.11 4.99
N ASP A 22 -9.51 13.60 5.50
CA ASP A 22 -10.34 12.92 6.51
C ASP A 22 -9.65 12.64 7.86
N ALA A 23 -8.45 13.16 8.10
CA ALA A 23 -7.71 13.02 9.35
C ALA A 23 -7.32 14.38 9.91
N ASP A 24 -7.31 14.50 11.24
CA ASP A 24 -6.80 15.71 11.90
C ASP A 24 -5.27 15.72 12.02
N VAL A 25 -4.58 15.40 10.91
CA VAL A 25 -3.11 15.25 10.88
C VAL A 25 -2.53 16.06 9.73
N VAL A 26 -1.48 16.83 10.02
CA VAL A 26 -0.65 17.52 9.02
C VAL A 26 0.72 16.86 9.01
N ILE A 27 1.17 16.46 7.82
CA ILE A 27 2.54 16.00 7.58
C ILE A 27 3.35 17.24 7.18
N GLU A 28 4.26 17.68 8.04
CA GLU A 28 5.08 18.86 7.80
C GLU A 28 6.10 18.62 6.69
N ASN A 29 6.43 19.68 5.94
CA ASN A 29 7.49 19.68 4.94
C ASN A 29 8.81 19.15 5.54
N GLY A 30 9.45 18.22 4.82
CA GLY A 30 10.67 17.56 5.25
C GLY A 30 10.46 16.27 6.02
N THR A 31 9.23 15.98 6.49
CA THR A 31 8.91 14.74 7.21
C THR A 31 9.06 13.52 6.30
N SER A 32 9.78 12.50 6.78
CA SER A 32 9.86 11.19 6.13
C SER A 32 8.64 10.34 6.52
N VAL A 33 7.99 9.75 5.53
CA VAL A 33 6.85 8.86 5.68
C VAL A 33 7.24 7.46 5.21
N ILE A 34 6.86 6.45 5.97
CA ILE A 34 7.06 5.04 5.63
C ILE A 34 5.71 4.45 5.22
N ILE A 35 5.66 3.81 4.05
CA ILE A 35 4.50 3.05 3.57
C ILE A 35 4.81 1.56 3.80
N PRO A 36 4.06 0.86 4.65
CA PRO A 36 4.30 -0.54 4.98
C PRO A 36 3.74 -1.47 3.91
N VAL A 37 4.44 -1.62 2.77
CA VAL A 37 4.01 -2.47 1.65
C VAL A 37 3.69 -3.90 2.08
N LEU A 38 4.55 -4.50 2.91
CA LEU A 38 4.30 -5.85 3.43
C LEU A 38 3.03 -5.90 4.29
N GLY A 39 2.79 -4.88 5.13
CA GLY A 39 1.58 -4.78 5.94
C GLY A 39 0.33 -4.71 5.07
N ILE A 40 0.31 -3.80 4.10
CA ILE A 40 -0.81 -3.63 3.14
C ILE A 40 -1.06 -4.93 2.36
N HIS A 41 0.01 -5.60 1.93
CA HIS A 41 -0.08 -6.86 1.19
C HIS A 41 -0.65 -8.02 2.01
N TYR A 42 -0.64 -7.92 3.33
CA TYR A 42 -1.18 -8.91 4.26
C TYR A 42 -2.42 -8.42 5.01
N ASP A 43 -2.94 -7.25 4.66
CA ASP A 43 -4.16 -6.73 5.25
C ASP A 43 -5.37 -7.53 4.77
N GLU A 44 -6.15 -8.06 5.70
CA GLU A 44 -7.32 -8.89 5.40
C GLU A 44 -8.45 -8.09 4.73
N GLU A 45 -8.48 -6.76 4.93
CA GLU A 45 -9.45 -5.87 4.28
C GLU A 45 -9.29 -5.92 2.75
N TYR A 46 -8.05 -5.95 2.26
CA TYR A 46 -7.76 -6.02 0.82
C TYR A 46 -7.54 -7.45 0.31
N TYR A 47 -7.15 -8.37 1.21
CA TYR A 47 -6.67 -9.70 0.86
C TYR A 47 -7.19 -10.77 1.83
N PRO A 48 -8.48 -11.14 1.78
CA PRO A 48 -9.07 -12.14 2.69
C PRO A 48 -8.25 -13.43 2.75
N ASN A 49 -7.93 -13.96 3.94
CA ASN A 49 -6.95 -15.06 4.10
C ASN A 49 -5.58 -14.72 3.46
N PRO A 50 -4.87 -13.67 3.91
CA PRO A 50 -3.70 -13.09 3.24
C PRO A 50 -2.50 -14.04 3.18
N GLU A 51 -2.44 -15.03 4.07
CA GLU A 51 -1.42 -16.07 4.06
C GLU A 51 -1.62 -17.09 2.92
N LYS A 52 -2.82 -17.21 2.35
CA LYS A 52 -3.06 -18.13 1.24
C LYS A 52 -2.39 -17.62 -0.03
N PHE A 53 -1.64 -18.50 -0.70
CA PHE A 53 -1.23 -18.25 -2.07
C PHE A 53 -2.42 -18.49 -3.00
N ASP A 54 -2.85 -17.44 -3.66
CA ASP A 54 -4.09 -17.41 -4.43
C ASP A 54 -3.92 -16.49 -5.65
N PRO A 55 -3.66 -17.08 -6.84
CA PRO A 55 -3.43 -16.33 -8.08
C PRO A 55 -4.65 -15.55 -8.56
N ASP A 56 -5.87 -15.98 -8.25
CA ASP A 56 -7.11 -15.40 -8.78
C ASP A 56 -7.34 -13.98 -8.28
N ARG A 57 -6.65 -13.56 -7.20
CA ARG A 57 -6.61 -12.17 -6.72
C ARG A 57 -6.08 -11.17 -7.75
N PHE A 58 -5.41 -11.67 -8.78
CA PHE A 58 -4.87 -10.87 -9.88
C PHE A 58 -5.63 -11.08 -11.19
N SER A 59 -6.82 -11.68 -11.16
CA SER A 59 -7.76 -11.60 -12.27
C SER A 59 -8.16 -10.14 -12.54
N GLU A 60 -8.59 -9.84 -13.77
CA GLU A 60 -9.00 -8.48 -14.14
C GLU A 60 -10.17 -7.98 -13.29
N GLU A 61 -11.13 -8.85 -12.97
CA GLU A 61 -12.25 -8.53 -12.09
C GLU A 61 -11.77 -8.16 -10.68
N ASN A 62 -10.95 -9.00 -10.05
CA ASN A 62 -10.48 -8.77 -8.68
C ASN A 62 -9.51 -7.58 -8.58
N LYS A 63 -8.72 -7.31 -9.63
CA LYS A 63 -7.90 -6.09 -9.71
C LYS A 63 -8.76 -4.84 -9.72
N ARG A 64 -9.90 -4.83 -10.45
CA ARG A 64 -10.81 -3.68 -10.53
C ARG A 64 -11.53 -3.38 -9.23
N LEU A 65 -11.80 -4.40 -8.41
CA LEU A 65 -12.47 -4.26 -7.12
C LEU A 65 -11.52 -3.83 -6.00
N ARG A 66 -10.24 -4.19 -6.09
CA ARG A 66 -9.23 -3.84 -5.10
C ARG A 66 -8.80 -2.37 -5.24
N HIS A 67 -8.55 -1.71 -4.12
CA HIS A 67 -7.97 -0.36 -4.12
C HIS A 67 -6.63 -0.32 -4.88
N ASN A 68 -6.42 0.71 -5.72
CA ASN A 68 -5.24 0.81 -6.59
C ASN A 68 -3.91 0.76 -5.83
N TYR A 69 -3.87 1.33 -4.62
CA TYR A 69 -2.67 1.36 -3.77
C TYR A 69 -2.54 0.17 -2.80
N ALA A 70 -3.41 -0.85 -2.91
CA ALA A 70 -3.29 -2.05 -2.09
C ALA A 70 -2.29 -3.08 -2.66
N TYR A 71 -1.82 -2.90 -3.90
CA TYR A 71 -0.76 -3.73 -4.50
C TYR A 71 0.39 -2.86 -5.01
N LEU A 72 1.47 -2.75 -4.24
CA LEU A 72 2.60 -1.86 -4.52
C LEU A 72 3.95 -2.60 -4.52
N PRO A 73 4.11 -3.70 -5.29
CA PRO A 73 5.34 -4.50 -5.26
C PRO A 73 6.58 -3.73 -5.75
N PHE A 74 6.39 -2.62 -6.48
CA PHE A 74 7.45 -1.76 -7.01
C PHE A 74 7.26 -0.28 -6.63
N GLY A 75 6.35 0.00 -5.69
CA GLY A 75 5.91 1.36 -5.38
C GLY A 75 5.08 2.00 -6.49
N GLU A 76 4.94 3.31 -6.39
CA GLU A 76 4.24 4.18 -7.35
C GLU A 76 4.87 5.58 -7.35
N GLY A 77 4.75 6.35 -8.43
CA GLY A 77 5.37 7.68 -8.54
C GLY A 77 4.82 8.51 -9.67
#